data_AF-A0A1Q3JTS8-F1
#
_entry.id   AF-A0A1Q3JTS8-F1
#
_cell.length_a   1.000
_cell.length_b   1.000
_cell.length_c   1.000
_cell.angle_alpha   90.00
_cell.angle_beta   90.00
_cell.angle_gamma   90.00
#
_symmetry.space_group_name_H-M   'P 1'
#
loop_
_entity.id
_entity.type
_entity.pdbx_description
1 polymer ?
#
loop_
_entity_poly.entity_id
_entity_poly.type
_entity_poly.pdbx_seq_one_letter_code
_entity_poly.pdbx_strand_id
1 'polypeptide(L)'
;MYRAVTRQIEVTVEPNFMPERSSAERGHFFWSYTVVITNAGSDTVQLRTRHWIITDASGRKQEVRGEGVVGEQPVLAPGERFEYTSGVPLPTANGFMSGRYQMVSIRSGEPFEIDVPTFSLDSPDSKRVLN
;
A
#
# COMPACT_ATOMS: atom_id res chain seq x y z
N MET A 1 -0.44 -11.90 -2.56
CA MET A 1 -0.89 -11.19 -1.34
C MET A 1 0.30 -10.97 -0.41
N TYR A 2 0.49 -9.75 0.06
CA TYR A 2 1.54 -9.34 0.99
C TYR A 2 0.92 -8.93 2.32
N ARG A 3 1.65 -9.06 3.44
CA ARG A 3 1.11 -8.83 4.78
C ARG A 3 2.16 -8.26 5.74
N ALA A 4 1.76 -7.29 6.55
CA ALA A 4 2.50 -6.82 7.73
C ALA A 4 1.56 -6.72 8.94
N VAL A 5 2.11 -6.89 10.13
CA VAL A 5 1.37 -6.68 11.40
C VAL A 5 2.22 -5.83 12.32
N THR A 6 1.68 -4.68 12.71
CA THR A 6 2.34 -3.76 13.65
C THR A 6 1.30 -3.35 14.70
N ARG A 7 1.64 -3.50 16.00
CA ARG A 7 0.73 -3.21 17.13
C ARG A 7 -0.68 -3.83 16.99
N GLN A 8 -0.75 -5.10 16.58
CA GLN A 8 -2.00 -5.83 16.33
C GLN A 8 -2.90 -5.25 15.22
N ILE A 9 -2.40 -4.29 14.44
CA ILE A 9 -3.06 -3.88 13.21
C ILE A 9 -2.41 -4.62 12.04
N GLU A 10 -3.22 -5.37 11.31
CA GLU A 10 -2.81 -6.11 10.14
C GLU A 10 -3.09 -5.29 8.88
N VAL A 11 -2.09 -5.17 8.01
CA VAL A 11 -2.24 -4.57 6.69
C VAL A 11 -1.90 -5.64 5.65
N THR A 12 -2.87 -5.99 4.80
CA THR A 12 -2.65 -6.83 3.63
C THR A 12 -2.75 -6.02 2.36
N VAL A 13 -1.95 -6.38 1.36
CA VAL A 13 -1.95 -5.73 0.05
C VAL A 13 -1.97 -6.76 -1.06
N GLU A 14 -2.85 -6.55 -2.02
CA GLU A 14 -2.95 -7.33 -3.25
C GLU A 14 -2.75 -6.43 -4.48
N PRO A 15 -1.56 -6.46 -5.09
CA PRO A 15 -1.32 -5.76 -6.34
C PRO A 15 -1.91 -6.54 -7.52
N ASN A 16 -2.42 -5.81 -8.50
CA ASN A 16 -3.00 -6.35 -9.71
C ASN A 16 -2.57 -5.51 -10.92
N PHE A 17 -1.90 -6.14 -11.88
CA PHE A 17 -1.43 -5.47 -13.09
C PHE A 17 -2.60 -5.18 -14.04
N MET A 18 -2.64 -3.99 -14.62
CA MET A 18 -3.73 -3.54 -15.48
C MET A 18 -3.26 -3.39 -16.93
N PRO A 19 -3.33 -4.46 -17.75
CA PRO A 19 -2.81 -4.45 -19.12
C PRO A 19 -3.52 -3.41 -20.00
N GLU A 20 -4.84 -3.22 -19.83
CA GLU A 20 -5.64 -2.25 -20.59
C GLU A 20 -5.24 -0.78 -20.33
N ARG A 21 -4.61 -0.51 -19.18
CA ARG A 21 -4.09 0.82 -18.81
C ARG A 21 -2.56 0.90 -18.97
N SER A 22 -1.94 -0.13 -19.53
CA SER A 22 -0.50 -0.25 -19.69
C SER A 22 -0.10 -0.25 -21.16
N SER A 23 1.12 0.20 -21.45
CA SER A 23 1.74 0.19 -22.76
C SER A 23 3.25 0.06 -22.58
N ALA A 24 3.78 -1.13 -22.87
CA ALA A 24 5.21 -1.40 -22.79
C ALA A 24 6.00 -0.50 -23.74
N GLU A 25 5.48 -0.24 -24.95
CA GLU A 25 6.09 0.65 -25.95
C GLU A 25 6.27 2.08 -25.45
N ARG A 26 5.34 2.57 -24.61
CA ARG A 26 5.40 3.92 -24.04
C ARG A 26 6.09 3.98 -22.68
N GLY A 27 6.60 2.85 -22.18
CA GLY A 27 7.14 2.76 -20.82
C GLY A 27 6.10 3.20 -19.78
N HIS A 28 4.84 2.80 -19.95
CA HIS A 28 3.76 3.17 -19.05
C HIS A 28 3.09 1.91 -18.53
N PHE A 29 3.30 1.59 -17.26
CA PHE A 29 2.73 0.40 -16.64
C PHE A 29 1.86 0.80 -15.46
N PHE A 30 0.67 0.22 -15.35
CA PHE A 30 -0.30 0.59 -14.34
C PHE A 30 -0.69 -0.62 -13.50
N TRP A 31 -0.66 -0.45 -12.18
CA TRP A 31 -1.19 -1.43 -11.24
C TRP A 31 -2.30 -0.81 -10.42
N SER A 32 -3.37 -1.57 -10.20
CA SER A 32 -4.24 -1.36 -9.06
C SER A 32 -3.67 -2.13 -7.86
N TYR A 33 -3.94 -1.67 -6.65
CA TYR A 33 -3.65 -2.42 -5.44
C TYR A 33 -4.81 -2.27 -4.46
N THR A 34 -5.25 -3.39 -3.90
CA THR A 34 -6.26 -3.45 -2.85
C THR A 34 -5.57 -3.61 -1.51
N VAL A 35 -5.89 -2.73 -0.56
CA VAL A 35 -5.36 -2.76 0.80
C VAL A 35 -6.49 -3.08 1.76
N VAL A 36 -6.26 -4.02 2.67
CA VAL A 36 -7.14 -4.30 3.80
C VAL A 36 -6.40 -4.00 5.10
N ILE A 37 -6.98 -3.13 5.93
CA ILE A 37 -6.47 -2.78 7.26
C ILE A 37 -7.43 -3.39 8.27
N THR A 38 -6.94 -4.31 9.09
CA THR A 38 -7.74 -5.02 10.11
C THR A 38 -7.21 -4.72 11.50
N ASN A 39 -8.08 -4.28 12.40
CA ASN A 39 -7.74 -4.07 13.80
C ASN A 39 -7.96 -5.36 14.59
N ALA A 40 -6.88 -6.10 14.88
CA ALA A 40 -6.90 -7.26 15.76
C ALA A 40 -6.54 -6.91 17.22
N GLY A 41 -6.40 -5.63 17.54
CA GLY A 41 -6.13 -5.12 18.89
C GLY A 41 -7.40 -4.93 19.71
N SER A 42 -7.22 -4.48 20.95
CA SER A 42 -8.32 -4.21 21.90
C SER A 42 -8.85 -2.78 21.88
N ASP A 43 -8.14 -1.86 21.23
CA ASP A 43 -8.45 -0.44 21.24
C ASP A 43 -8.98 0.01 19.88
N THR A 44 -9.95 0.92 19.86
CA THR A 44 -10.36 1.61 18.64
C THR A 44 -9.25 2.55 18.17
N VAL A 45 -8.91 2.49 16.89
CA VAL A 45 -7.84 3.29 16.27
C VAL A 45 -8.35 4.05 15.06
N GLN A 46 -7.74 5.18 14.73
CA GLN A 46 -8.05 5.95 13.53
C GLN A 46 -6.82 6.13 12.65
N LEU A 47 -6.96 5.90 11.35
CA LEU A 47 -5.93 6.26 10.36
C LEU A 47 -5.97 7.76 10.09
N ARG A 48 -4.83 8.43 10.20
CA ARG A 48 -4.70 9.88 10.01
C ARG A 48 -3.97 10.24 8.73
N THR A 49 -2.81 9.65 8.50
CA THR A 49 -1.97 9.97 7.33
C THR A 49 -1.36 8.71 6.74
N ARG A 50 -0.93 8.81 5.49
CA ARG A 50 -0.19 7.78 4.76
C ARG A 50 1.15 8.34 4.28
N HIS A 51 2.16 7.49 4.27
CA HIS A 51 3.43 7.73 3.62
C HIS A 51 3.82 6.51 2.79
N TRP A 52 3.97 6.70 1.49
CA TRP A 52 4.37 5.69 0.53
C TRP A 52 5.75 6.01 -0.02
N ILE A 53 6.52 4.95 -0.22
CA ILE A 53 7.79 4.92 -0.95
C ILE A 53 7.60 3.97 -2.13
N ILE A 54 7.73 4.51 -3.33
CA ILE A 54 7.59 3.80 -4.59
C ILE A 54 8.97 3.75 -5.23
N THR A 55 9.48 2.56 -5.55
CA THR A 55 10.79 2.39 -6.19
C THR A 55 10.61 1.67 -7.52
N ASP A 56 11.08 2.28 -8.60
CA ASP A 56 11.07 1.69 -9.93
C ASP A 56 12.27 0.74 -10.16
N ALA A 57 12.29 0.00 -11.27
CA ALA A 57 13.37 -0.95 -11.58
C ALA A 57 14.74 -0.27 -11.81
N SER A 58 14.77 1.04 -12.07
CA SER A 58 16.00 1.83 -12.20
C SER A 58 16.53 2.34 -10.87
N GLY A 59 15.84 2.02 -9.76
CA GLY A 59 16.19 2.45 -8.41
C GLY A 59 15.73 3.87 -8.07
N ARG A 60 14.94 4.53 -8.94
CA ARG A 60 14.41 5.86 -8.65
C ARG A 60 13.29 5.73 -7.63
N LYS A 61 13.35 6.56 -6.59
CA LYS A 61 12.38 6.59 -5.50
C LYS A 61 11.45 7.79 -5.63
N GLN A 62 10.18 7.56 -5.41
CA GLN A 62 9.15 8.57 -5.26
C GLN A 62 8.48 8.43 -3.90
N GLU A 63 8.36 9.52 -3.17
CA GLU A 63 7.61 9.57 -1.92
C GLU A 63 6.25 10.24 -2.13
N VAL A 64 5.20 9.64 -1.55
CA VAL A 64 3.86 10.22 -1.55
C VAL A 64 3.37 10.28 -0.10
N ARG A 65 3.01 11.49 0.35
CA ARG A 65 2.45 11.72 1.68
C ARG A 65 1.09 12.39 1.55
N GLY A 66 0.19 12.10 2.48
CA GLY A 66 -1.11 12.74 2.49
C GLY A 66 -2.00 12.29 3.64
N GLU A 67 -3.10 13.02 3.83
CA GLU A 67 -4.09 12.69 4.84
C GLU A 67 -5.00 11.54 4.38
N GLY A 68 -5.30 10.64 5.30
CA GLY A 68 -6.21 9.54 5.07
C GLY A 68 -5.74 8.56 4.00
N VAL A 69 -6.69 7.78 3.51
CA VAL A 69 -6.61 6.90 2.34
C VAL A 69 -7.87 7.11 1.51
N VAL A 70 -7.75 7.25 0.19
CA VAL A 70 -8.88 7.48 -0.73
C VAL A 70 -9.85 8.62 -0.35
N GLY A 71 -9.38 9.60 0.43
CA GLY A 71 -10.21 10.72 0.92
C GLY A 71 -10.86 10.47 2.29
N GLU A 72 -10.60 9.32 2.91
CA GLU A 72 -11.19 8.89 4.18
C GLU A 72 -10.13 8.73 5.29
N GLN A 73 -10.54 8.96 6.53
CA GLN A 73 -9.75 8.69 7.74
C GLN A 73 -10.47 7.64 8.60
N PRO A 74 -10.44 6.36 8.19
CA PRO A 74 -11.25 5.32 8.80
C PRO A 74 -10.93 5.14 10.29
N VAL A 75 -12.00 4.95 11.06
CA VAL A 75 -11.96 4.56 12.47
C VAL A 75 -12.27 3.06 12.52
N LEU A 76 -11.43 2.28 13.20
CA LEU A 76 -11.50 0.83 13.28
C LEU A 76 -11.64 0.41 14.74
N ALA A 77 -12.82 -0.09 15.12
CA ALA A 77 -13.01 -0.76 16.40
C ALA A 77 -12.32 -2.14 16.42
N PRO A 78 -12.14 -2.75 17.60
CA PRO A 78 -11.64 -4.13 17.69
C PRO A 78 -12.41 -5.11 16.80
N GLY A 79 -11.69 -5.83 15.93
CA GLY A 79 -12.24 -6.78 14.97
C GLY A 79 -12.71 -6.17 13.64
N GLU A 80 -12.75 -4.85 13.51
CA GLU A 80 -13.18 -4.20 12.26
C GLU A 80 -12.07 -4.17 11.21
N ARG A 81 -12.51 -4.10 9.94
CA ARG A 81 -11.64 -3.95 8.79
C ARG A 81 -12.10 -2.84 7.87
N PHE A 82 -11.14 -2.14 7.26
CA PHE A 82 -11.36 -1.18 6.19
C PHE A 82 -10.62 -1.64 4.94
N GLU A 83 -11.29 -1.58 3.80
CA GLU A 83 -10.76 -2.05 2.51
C GLU A 83 -10.86 -0.93 1.49
N TYR A 84 -9.79 -0.70 0.74
CA TYR A 84 -9.80 0.28 -0.35
C TYR A 84 -8.92 -0.18 -1.51
N THR A 85 -9.23 0.31 -2.72
CA THR A 85 -8.44 0.09 -3.92
C THR A 85 -7.94 1.41 -4.47
N SER A 86 -6.66 1.46 -4.84
CA SER A 86 -6.02 2.61 -5.46
C SER A 86 -5.13 2.14 -6.62
N GLY A 87 -4.53 3.07 -7.35
CA GLY A 87 -3.66 2.76 -8.49
C GLY A 87 -2.36 3.54 -8.47
N VAL A 88 -1.37 3.00 -9.18
CA VAL A 88 -0.05 3.60 -9.35
C VAL A 88 0.44 3.36 -10.78
N PRO A 89 0.85 4.42 -11.51
CA PRO A 89 1.63 4.28 -12.72
C PRO A 89 3.12 4.15 -12.38
N LEU A 90 3.85 3.30 -13.11
CA LEU A 90 5.31 3.25 -13.11
C LEU A 90 5.86 3.37 -14.55
N PRO A 91 7.06 3.94 -14.71
CA PRO A 91 7.75 3.99 -16.00
C PRO A 91 8.40 2.66 -16.39
N THR A 92 8.49 1.70 -15.46
CA THR A 92 9.17 0.43 -15.62
C THR A 92 8.20 -0.74 -15.44
N ALA A 93 8.50 -1.87 -16.07
CA ALA A 93 7.68 -3.09 -15.99
C ALA A 93 7.71 -3.76 -14.61
N ASN A 94 8.71 -3.41 -13.79
CA ASN A 94 8.91 -3.95 -12.45
C ASN A 94 9.12 -2.78 -11.46
N GLY A 95 8.81 -3.00 -10.19
CA GLY A 95 9.09 -2.07 -9.10
C GLY A 95 8.62 -2.64 -7.77
N PHE A 96 8.71 -1.84 -6.72
CA PHE A 96 8.13 -2.20 -5.43
C PHE A 96 7.63 -0.96 -4.69
N MET A 97 6.63 -1.19 -3.84
CA MET A 97 6.08 -0.18 -2.96
C MET A 97 6.18 -0.65 -1.52
N SER A 98 6.40 0.29 -0.62
CA SER A 98 6.34 0.10 0.82
C SER A 98 5.83 1.39 1.46
N GLY A 99 5.33 1.33 2.68
CA GLY A 99 4.83 2.54 3.31
C GLY A 99 4.52 2.37 4.78
N ARG A 100 3.95 3.42 5.35
CA ARG A 100 3.44 3.44 6.71
C ARG A 100 2.16 4.24 6.78
N TYR A 101 1.31 3.88 7.72
CA TYR A 101 0.20 4.73 8.15
C TYR A 101 0.50 5.29 9.53
N GLN A 102 0.16 6.56 9.72
CA GLN A 102 0.06 7.14 11.04
C GLN A 102 -1.35 6.90 11.58
N MET A 103 -1.41 6.22 12.71
CA MET A 103 -2.63 5.89 13.45
C MET A 103 -2.69 6.72 14.73
N VAL A 104 -3.88 6.85 15.31
CA VAL A 104 -4.09 7.38 16.66
C VAL A 104 -5.00 6.43 17.42
N SER A 105 -4.65 6.12 18.67
CA SER A 105 -5.58 5.41 19.58
C SER A 105 -6.66 6.37 20.06
N ILE A 106 -7.93 6.01 19.89
CA ILE A 106 -9.05 6.85 20.35
C ILE A 106 -9.07 6.94 21.88
N ARG A 107 -8.61 5.89 22.58
CA ARG A 107 -8.60 5.86 24.04
C ARG A 107 -7.52 6.76 24.64
N SER A 108 -6.28 6.67 24.13
CA SER A 108 -5.14 7.41 24.70
C SER A 108 -4.84 8.72 24.00
N GLY A 109 -5.34 8.93 22.77
CA GLY A 109 -4.95 10.03 21.91
C GLY A 109 -3.51 9.93 21.37
N GLU A 110 -2.79 8.85 21.69
CA GLU A 110 -1.39 8.68 21.31
C GLU A 110 -1.27 8.32 19.82
N PRO A 111 -0.41 9.04 19.06
CA PRO A 111 -0.09 8.68 17.69
C PRO A 111 0.90 7.50 17.65
N PHE A 112 0.76 6.63 16.66
CA PHE A 112 1.72 5.56 16.38
C PHE A 112 1.77 5.23 14.90
N GLU A 113 2.85 4.57 14.46
CA GLU A 113 3.00 4.10 13.07
C GLU A 113 2.68 2.62 12.96
N ILE A 114 2.10 2.23 11.83
CA ILE A 114 1.98 0.84 11.39
C ILE A 114 2.57 0.69 9.99
N ASP A 115 3.17 -0.46 9.73
CA ASP A 115 3.82 -0.73 8.45
C ASP A 115 2.82 -1.22 7.41
N VAL A 116 3.03 -0.78 6.17
CA VAL A 116 2.46 -1.42 4.99
C VAL A 116 3.55 -2.30 4.41
N PRO A 117 3.29 -3.60 4.15
CA PRO A 117 4.34 -4.51 3.70
C PRO A 117 4.97 -4.01 2.41
N THR A 118 6.25 -4.31 2.21
CA THR A 118 6.85 -4.14 0.89
C THR A 118 6.24 -5.17 -0.07
N PHE A 119 5.73 -4.70 -1.21
CA PHE A 119 5.16 -5.56 -2.25
C PHE A 119 5.73 -5.24 -3.63
N SER A 120 5.89 -6.28 -4.43
CA SER A 120 6.37 -6.17 -5.80
C SER A 120 5.25 -5.76 -6.74
N LEU A 121 5.63 -4.98 -7.74
CA LEU A 121 4.81 -4.56 -8.88
C LEU A 121 5.47 -5.13 -10.13
N ASP A 122 5.29 -6.41 -10.37
CA ASP A 122 5.91 -7.11 -11.49
C ASP A 122 4.88 -7.33 -12.60
N SER A 123 5.19 -6.85 -13.81
CA SER A 123 4.39 -7.16 -15.00
C SER A 123 4.57 -8.64 -15.37
N PRO A 124 3.50 -9.36 -15.73
CA PRO A 124 3.61 -10.74 -16.20
C PRO A 124 4.42 -10.87 -17.50
N ASP A 125 4.52 -9.81 -18.30
CA ASP A 125 5.25 -9.79 -19.57
C ASP A 125 6.78 -9.63 -19.41
N SER A 126 7.25 -9.36 -18.19
CA SER A 126 8.67 -9.33 -17.88
C SER A 126 9.22 -10.75 -17.91
N LYS A 127 9.64 -11.21 -19.10
CA LYS A 127 10.40 -12.46 -19.26
C LYS A 127 11.52 -12.48 -18.23
N ARG A 128 11.44 -13.39 -17.27
CA ARG A 128 12.57 -13.78 -16.44
C ARG A 128 13.62 -14.34 -17.38
N VAL A 129 14.58 -13.52 -17.79
CA VAL A 129 15.81 -14.03 -18.42
C VAL A 129 16.60 -14.66 -17.28
N LEU A 130 16.37 -15.95 -17.04
CA LEU A 130 17.27 -16.78 -16.26
C LEU A 130 18.51 -16.98 -17.14
N ASN A 131 19.59 -16.27 -16.80
CA ASN A 131 20.93 -16.58 -17.29
C ASN A 131 21.50 -17.78 -16.54
#